data_AF-A0A0D6L9X2-F1
#
_entry.id   AF-A0A0D6L9X2-F1
#
_cell.length_a   1.000
_cell.length_b   1.000
_cell.length_c   1.000
_cell.angle_alpha   90.00
_cell.angle_beta   90.00
_cell.angle_gamma   90.00
#
_symmetry.space_group_name_H-M   'P 1'
#
loop_
_entity.id
_entity.type
_entity.pdbx_description
1 polymer ?
#
loop_
_entity_poly.entity_id
_entity_poly.type
_entity_poly.pdbx_seq_one_letter_code
_entity_poly.pdbx_strand_id
1 'polypeptide(L)'
;MPKNFARSSVERRAKNLFLVGYSECDLAKTLGLGIEYLSKQQADVVIGPPCSKAGVIMAHLSNIYQAAWMGWGYVISPELALADKYPFVTTLIAPSQTSS
;
A
#
# COMPACT_ATOMS: atom_id res chain seq x y z
N MET A 1 -25.11 -39.25 -12.38
CA MET A 1 -24.38 -38.08 -12.92
C MET A 1 -24.16 -37.06 -11.80
N PRO A 2 -22.95 -36.94 -11.22
CA PRO A 2 -22.61 -35.84 -10.34
C PRO A 2 -22.29 -34.58 -11.15
N LYS A 3 -22.64 -33.40 -10.63
CA LYS A 3 -22.33 -32.11 -11.29
C LYS A 3 -20.89 -31.71 -10.98
N ASN A 4 -20.09 -31.45 -12.01
CA ASN A 4 -18.76 -30.87 -11.88
C ASN A 4 -18.85 -29.41 -11.41
N PHE A 5 -18.93 -29.18 -10.10
CA PHE A 5 -18.63 -27.86 -9.52
C PHE A 5 -17.11 -27.69 -9.50
N ALA A 6 -16.56 -27.37 -10.66
CA ALA A 6 -15.13 -27.24 -10.89
C ALA A 6 -14.56 -26.01 -10.14
N ARG A 7 -14.10 -26.25 -8.90
CA ARG A 7 -12.75 -25.89 -8.40
C ARG A 7 -12.04 -24.74 -9.16
N SER A 8 -12.61 -23.52 -9.16
CA SER A 8 -12.08 -22.38 -9.95
C SER A 8 -11.48 -21.22 -9.14
N SER A 9 -11.60 -21.25 -7.80
CA SER A 9 -11.08 -20.19 -6.91
C SER A 9 -9.78 -20.56 -6.17
N VAL A 10 -9.42 -21.85 -6.07
CA VAL A 10 -8.23 -22.29 -5.31
C VAL A 10 -6.97 -22.36 -6.19
N GLU A 11 -7.13 -22.32 -7.52
CA GLU A 11 -6.05 -22.58 -8.48
C GLU A 11 -5.84 -21.39 -9.44
N ARG A 12 -5.77 -20.17 -8.89
CA ARG A 12 -5.34 -18.98 -9.64
C ARG A 12 -4.14 -18.31 -8.99
N ARG A 13 -2.97 -18.67 -9.54
CA ARG A 13 -1.65 -18.03 -9.38
C ARG A 13 -1.16 -17.90 -7.93
N ALA A 14 -0.09 -18.64 -7.61
CA ALA A 14 0.94 -18.18 -6.67
C ALA A 14 1.71 -16.98 -7.28
N LYS A 15 1.00 -15.88 -7.60
CA LYS A 15 1.60 -14.58 -7.85
C LYS A 15 2.12 -14.10 -6.51
N ASN A 16 3.43 -13.91 -6.39
CA ASN A 16 4.18 -13.44 -5.23
C ASN A 16 3.31 -12.85 -4.11
N LEU A 17 3.01 -13.67 -3.09
CA LEU A 17 2.14 -13.33 -1.95
C LEU A 17 2.60 -12.07 -1.20
N PHE A 18 3.90 -11.76 -1.28
CA PHE A 18 4.50 -10.56 -0.74
C PHE A 18 5.55 -10.04 -1.73
N LEU A 19 5.49 -8.74 -2.04
CA LEU A 19 6.42 -8.04 -2.92
C LEU A 19 7.14 -6.96 -2.11
N VAL A 20 8.45 -6.89 -2.24
CA VAL A 20 9.30 -5.89 -1.58
C VAL A 20 10.09 -5.15 -2.64
N GLY A 21 10.12 -3.82 -2.54
CA GLY A 21 10.88 -2.94 -3.42
C GLY A 21 11.53 -1.83 -2.62
N TYR A 22 12.79 -1.57 -2.88
CA TYR A 22 13.56 -0.54 -2.20
C TYR A 22 13.55 0.73 -3.05
N SER A 23 12.88 1.78 -2.56
CA SER A 23 12.87 3.07 -3.24
C SER A 23 14.01 4.00 -2.83
N GLU A 24 14.76 3.67 -1.77
CA GLU A 24 15.86 4.50 -1.23
C GLU A 24 15.45 5.95 -0.92
N CYS A 25 14.16 6.19 -0.66
CA CYS A 25 13.54 7.52 -0.54
C CYS A 25 13.60 8.39 -1.80
N ASP A 26 14.00 7.84 -2.96
CA ASP A 26 13.90 8.51 -4.24
C ASP A 26 12.44 8.54 -4.74
N LEU A 27 12.05 9.70 -5.27
CA LEU A 27 10.69 9.99 -5.69
C LEU A 27 10.32 9.23 -6.97
N ALA A 28 11.26 9.11 -7.92
CA ALA A 28 11.02 8.43 -9.19
C ALA A 28 10.97 6.90 -8.99
N LYS A 29 11.86 6.32 -8.17
CA LYS A 29 11.81 4.92 -7.75
C LYS A 29 10.51 4.60 -7.01
N THR A 30 10.09 5.46 -6.07
CA THR A 30 8.82 5.25 -5.35
C THR A 30 7.62 5.28 -6.29
N LEU A 31 7.53 6.27 -7.18
CA LEU A 31 6.45 6.37 -8.16
C LEU A 31 6.38 5.15 -9.08
N GLY A 32 7.54 4.70 -9.60
CA GLY A 32 7.63 3.51 -10.44
C GLY A 32 7.18 2.22 -9.73
N LEU A 33 7.61 2.02 -8.47
CA LEU A 33 7.18 0.88 -7.65
C LEU A 33 5.68 0.95 -7.31
N GLY A 34 5.16 2.14 -6.98
CA GLY A 34 3.74 2.35 -6.71
C GLY A 34 2.86 2.01 -7.91
N ILE A 35 3.23 2.47 -9.11
CA ILE A 35 2.53 2.12 -10.36
C ILE A 35 2.63 0.62 -10.66
N GLU A 36 3.81 0.00 -10.48
CA GLU A 36 3.98 -1.43 -10.68
C GLU A 36 3.05 -2.24 -9.77
N TYR A 37 3.04 -1.95 -8.46
CA TYR A 37 2.25 -2.69 -7.48
C TYR A 37 0.75 -2.46 -7.61
N LEU A 38 0.32 -1.21 -7.74
CA LEU A 38 -1.11 -0.86 -7.80
C LEU A 38 -1.73 -1.19 -9.16
N SER A 39 -1.04 -0.91 -10.27
CA SER A 39 -1.59 -1.09 -11.63
C SER A 39 -1.33 -2.48 -12.21
N LYS A 40 -0.08 -2.97 -12.21
CA LYS A 40 0.28 -4.23 -12.89
C LYS A 40 0.10 -5.45 -12.01
N GLN A 41 0.52 -5.35 -10.75
CA GLN A 41 0.42 -6.46 -9.82
C GLN A 41 -0.96 -6.56 -9.16
N GLN A 42 -1.70 -5.44 -9.08
CA GLN A 42 -3.01 -5.33 -8.41
C GLN A 42 -2.90 -5.76 -6.95
N ALA A 43 -1.93 -5.20 -6.23
CA ALA A 43 -1.78 -5.42 -4.80
C ALA A 43 -2.95 -4.79 -4.03
N ASP A 44 -3.61 -5.58 -3.17
CA ASP A 44 -4.73 -5.11 -2.34
C ASP A 44 -4.32 -4.00 -1.36
N VAL A 45 -3.06 -4.03 -0.91
CA VAL A 45 -2.45 -3.02 -0.05
C VAL A 45 -0.97 -2.81 -0.39
N VAL A 46 -0.50 -1.57 -0.31
CA VAL A 46 0.94 -1.21 -0.37
C VAL A 46 1.37 -0.56 0.94
N ILE A 47 2.47 -1.03 1.53
CA ILE A 47 3.01 -0.55 2.81
C ILE A 47 4.32 0.22 2.56
N GLY A 48 4.44 1.42 3.09
CA GLY A 48 5.61 2.29 2.92
C GLY A 48 5.64 3.09 1.60
N PRO A 49 6.72 3.84 1.30
CA PRO A 49 8.04 3.83 1.95
C PRO A 49 8.05 4.52 3.33
N PRO A 50 9.11 4.36 4.15
CA PRO A 50 9.25 5.01 5.45
C PRO A 50 9.79 6.46 5.37
N CYS A 51 9.46 7.22 4.32
CA CYS A 51 9.87 8.63 4.17
C CYS A 51 8.74 9.58 3.74
N SER A 52 8.69 10.76 4.36
CA SER A 52 7.57 11.71 4.26
C SER A 52 7.24 12.15 2.83
N LYS A 53 8.23 12.68 2.09
CA LYS A 53 8.02 13.21 0.72
C LYS A 53 7.47 12.16 -0.24
N ALA A 54 7.99 10.93 -0.19
CA ALA A 54 7.57 9.87 -1.09
C ALA A 54 6.26 9.19 -0.64
N GLY A 55 5.97 9.21 0.68
CA GLY A 55 4.67 8.82 1.22
C GLY A 55 3.52 9.69 0.71
N VAL A 56 3.72 11.01 0.58
CA VAL A 56 2.71 11.91 -0.03
C VAL A 56 2.41 11.52 -1.49
N ILE A 57 3.42 11.16 -2.27
CA ILE A 57 3.20 10.65 -3.64
C ILE A 57 2.36 9.36 -3.60
N MET A 58 2.68 8.41 -2.73
CA MET A 58 1.92 7.17 -2.60
C MET A 58 0.46 7.41 -2.18
N ALA A 59 0.20 8.39 -1.30
CA ALA A 59 -1.15 8.81 -0.91
C ALA A 59 -1.96 9.41 -2.08
N HIS A 60 -1.30 10.05 -3.05
CA HIS A 60 -1.96 10.44 -4.30
C HIS A 60 -2.22 9.23 -5.22
N LEU A 61 -1.28 8.28 -5.31
CA LEU A 61 -1.47 7.05 -6.11
C LEU A 61 -2.59 6.17 -5.57
N SER A 62 -2.76 6.07 -4.25
CA SER A 62 -3.86 5.30 -3.63
C SER A 62 -5.23 5.84 -4.01
N ASN A 63 -5.37 7.16 -4.17
CA ASN A 63 -6.60 7.77 -4.66
C ASN A 63 -6.83 7.49 -6.16
N ILE A 64 -5.78 7.53 -6.98
CA ILE A 64 -5.86 7.29 -8.43
C ILE A 64 -6.22 5.83 -8.73
N TYR A 65 -5.61 4.88 -8.03
CA TYR A 65 -5.83 3.44 -8.21
C TYR A 65 -6.90 2.85 -7.28
N GLN A 66 -7.51 3.68 -6.42
CA GLN A 66 -8.54 3.29 -5.44
C GLN A 66 -8.16 2.07 -4.58
N ALA A 67 -6.91 2.04 -4.15
CA ALA A 67 -6.27 0.88 -3.52
C ALA A 67 -5.59 1.29 -2.22
N ALA A 68 -5.63 0.42 -1.20
CA ALA A 68 -5.21 0.76 0.15
C ALA A 68 -3.70 1.07 0.21
N TRP A 69 -3.35 2.19 0.83
CA TRP A 69 -1.96 2.53 1.12
C TRP A 69 -1.75 2.78 2.61
N MET A 70 -0.65 2.25 3.12
CA MET A 70 -0.34 2.16 4.53
C MET A 70 1.01 2.81 4.82
N GLY A 71 0.95 4.05 5.29
CA GLY A 71 2.12 4.77 5.80
C GLY A 71 2.65 4.10 7.07
N TRP A 72 3.97 4.00 7.19
CA TRP A 72 4.64 3.40 8.36
C TRP A 72 5.93 4.16 8.69
N GLY A 73 6.37 4.09 9.95
CA GLY A 73 7.59 4.76 10.40
C GLY A 73 7.49 6.29 10.28
N TYR A 74 8.55 6.95 9.77
CA TYR A 74 8.69 8.41 9.75
C TYR A 74 7.85 9.13 8.66
N VAL A 75 6.72 8.55 8.25
CA VAL A 75 5.81 9.12 7.23
C VAL A 75 4.63 9.87 7.84
N ILE A 76 4.55 9.91 9.17
CA ILE A 76 3.54 10.67 9.91
C ILE A 76 3.64 12.17 9.61
N SER A 77 2.84 12.61 8.63
CA SER A 77 2.47 14.01 8.39
C SER A 77 0.99 14.18 8.78
N PRO A 78 0.59 15.25 9.49
CA PRO A 78 -0.81 15.53 9.80
C PRO A 78 -1.72 15.57 8.56
N GLU A 79 -1.16 15.96 7.41
CA GLU A 79 -1.84 15.96 6.12
C GLU A 79 -2.33 14.56 5.69
N LEU A 80 -1.61 13.50 6.05
CA LEU A 80 -2.00 12.11 5.72
C LEU A 80 -3.06 11.54 6.66
N ALA A 81 -3.42 12.26 7.73
CA ALA A 81 -4.57 11.94 8.57
C ALA A 81 -5.88 12.57 8.06
N LEU A 82 -5.83 13.39 6.99
CA LEU A 82 -7.01 14.00 6.38
C LEU A 82 -7.75 13.00 5.49
N ALA A 83 -8.66 12.22 6.09
CA ALA A 83 -9.46 11.20 5.39
C ALA A 83 -10.23 11.75 4.18
N ASP A 84 -10.74 12.99 4.25
CA ASP A 84 -11.42 13.66 3.13
C ASP A 84 -10.50 13.87 1.90
N LYS A 85 -9.19 14.02 2.13
CA LYS A 85 -8.18 14.21 1.09
C LYS A 85 -7.60 12.88 0.61
N TYR A 86 -7.49 11.90 1.51
CA TYR A 86 -6.82 10.62 1.27
C TYR A 86 -7.62 9.43 1.82
N PRO A 87 -8.79 9.11 1.25
CA PRO A 87 -9.71 8.10 1.79
C PRO A 87 -9.17 6.65 1.75
N PHE A 88 -8.14 6.38 0.94
CA PHE A 88 -7.50 5.07 0.83
C PHE A 88 -6.24 4.94 1.71
N VAL A 89 -5.97 5.92 2.56
CA VAL A 89 -4.74 6.02 3.35
C VAL A 89 -4.99 5.67 4.82
N THR A 90 -4.11 4.83 5.36
CA THR A 90 -3.99 4.57 6.80
C THR A 90 -2.54 4.72 7.23
N THR A 91 -2.29 4.99 8.51
CA THR A 91 -0.93 5.17 9.05
C THR A 91 -0.71 4.35 10.31
N LEU A 92 0.39 3.59 10.35
CA LEU A 92 0.88 2.98 11.58
C LEU A 92 1.63 4.02 12.41
N ILE A 93 1.02 4.44 13.51
CA ILE A 93 1.63 5.29 14.53
C ILE A 93 2.02 4.39 15.71
N ALA A 94 3.27 4.48 16.15
CA ALA A 94 3.70 3.77 17.35
C ALA A 94 2.96 4.36 18.59
N PRO A 95 2.39 3.55 19.47
CA PRO A 95 1.80 4.06 20.71
C PRO A 95 2.90 4.70 21.55
N SER A 96 2.64 5.90 22.06
CA SER A 96 3.51 6.53 23.05
C SER A 96 3.49 5.69 24.33
N GLN A 97 4.62 5.09 24.70
CA GLN A 97 4.76 4.45 26.00
C GLN A 97 4.80 5.52 27.10
N THR A 98 3.63 5.87 27.64
CA THR A 98 3.54 6.55 28.92
C THR A 98 3.88 5.54 30.01
N SER A 99 5.09 5.62 30.55
CA SER A 99 5.46 4.96 31.80
C SER A 99 4.62 5.55 32.93
N SER A 100 3.59 4.82 33.34
CA SER A 100 2.75 5.11 34.50
C SER A 100 3.40 4.62 35.80
#